data_AF-A0A958U591-F1
#
_entry.id   AF-A0A958U591-F1
#
_cell.length_a   1.000
_cell.length_b   1.000
_cell.length_c   1.000
_cell.angle_alpha   90.00
_cell.angle_beta   90.00
_cell.angle_gamma   90.00
#
_symmetry.space_group_name_H-M   'P 1'
#
loop_
_entity.id
_entity.type
_entity.pdbx_description
1 polymer ?
#
loop_
_entity_poly.entity_id
_entity_poly.type
_entity_poly.pdbx_seq_one_letter_code
_entity_poly.pdbx_strand_id
1 'polypeptide(L)'
;MPEIIPGDKNFETIPSIKDKALRINLNENIYGTFAEIGAGQETVRNFFRAGGASGTIAKTMSAYDKDFSDAIYGIEPDGRYVTESRLKRMLSHEIKLIEERIVRDKHPNKMFFSYANTVATIDFAKQYLGHGWVGIRFQTDPKEDYSEIILHIRFKETEAVLQQQTLGILGVNLIYGAFYKHDQPKKLLRYLYDHIDKDKIEIDTINFSGPKFEAVDNRLMSLQLIKNEMTEAVIFGPDGNNILPARILYKKNVLALRGSFRPVTKVNMDMYERSLQMFLNENKVDPEKTLVIFEITLSNLRAEGEIDEQDFMDRARLLCSLGQTVMISNFKEYYRLVEYFSNYTRARMGLTMGV
;
A
#
# COMPACT_ATOMS: atom_id res chain seq x y z
N MET A 1 -29.04 21.99 -24.99
CA MET A 1 -29.58 22.27 -23.64
C MET A 1 -28.52 23.08 -22.89
N PRO A 2 -28.87 24.04 -22.04
CA PRO A 2 -27.87 24.76 -21.25
C PRO A 2 -27.18 23.78 -20.30
N GLU A 3 -25.85 23.77 -20.31
CA GLU A 3 -25.02 22.89 -19.46
C GLU A 3 -24.95 23.38 -18.00
N ILE A 4 -25.33 24.65 -17.75
CA ILE A 4 -25.28 25.30 -16.44
C ILE A 4 -26.51 26.23 -16.29
N ILE A 5 -27.18 26.20 -15.16
CA ILE A 5 -28.30 27.07 -14.79
C ILE A 5 -27.98 27.96 -13.57
N PRO A 6 -28.70 29.09 -13.37
CA PRO A 6 -28.45 29.97 -12.22
C PRO A 6 -28.54 29.23 -10.88
N GLY A 7 -27.50 29.36 -10.06
CA GLY A 7 -27.40 28.68 -8.75
C GLY A 7 -26.50 27.44 -8.76
N ASP A 8 -26.06 26.97 -9.93
CA ASP A 8 -25.10 25.88 -10.02
C ASP A 8 -23.76 26.26 -9.39
N LYS A 9 -23.22 25.31 -8.62
CA LYS A 9 -21.90 25.42 -8.02
C LYS A 9 -20.94 24.51 -8.77
N ASN A 10 -19.71 24.99 -8.96
CA ASN A 10 -18.65 24.15 -9.48
C ASN A 10 -18.39 22.98 -8.52
N PHE A 11 -18.38 21.76 -9.04
CA PHE A 11 -17.99 20.56 -8.33
C PHE A 11 -17.04 19.72 -9.21
N GLU A 12 -16.17 18.94 -8.59
CA GLU A 12 -15.30 18.02 -9.31
C GLU A 12 -16.09 16.76 -9.70
N THR A 13 -16.15 16.45 -10.99
CA THR A 13 -16.84 15.24 -11.46
C THR A 13 -15.92 14.03 -11.30
N ILE A 14 -16.24 13.18 -10.33
CA ILE A 14 -15.57 11.89 -10.14
C ILE A 14 -16.28 10.84 -11.01
N PRO A 15 -15.58 10.19 -11.98
CA PRO A 15 -16.20 9.14 -12.79
C PRO A 15 -16.75 8.01 -11.93
N SER A 16 -17.91 7.47 -12.30
CA SER A 16 -18.46 6.31 -11.58
C SER A 16 -17.54 5.09 -11.73
N ILE A 17 -17.62 4.13 -10.80
CA ILE A 17 -16.86 2.87 -10.89
C ILE A 17 -17.18 2.13 -12.20
N LYS A 18 -18.44 2.17 -12.64
CA LYS A 18 -18.85 1.62 -13.92
C LYS A 18 -18.16 2.31 -15.09
N ASP A 19 -18.09 3.64 -15.11
CA ASP A 19 -17.46 4.40 -16.20
C ASP A 19 -15.95 4.19 -16.25
N LYS A 20 -15.30 4.07 -15.08
CA LYS A 20 -13.88 3.71 -15.00
C LYS A 20 -13.60 2.35 -15.63
N ALA A 21 -14.36 1.33 -15.21
CA ALA A 21 -14.23 -0.02 -15.75
C ALA A 21 -14.58 -0.07 -17.24
N LEU A 22 -15.66 0.61 -17.66
CA LEU A 22 -16.08 0.67 -19.06
C LEU A 22 -15.03 1.36 -19.94
N ARG A 23 -14.43 2.47 -19.49
CA ARG A 23 -13.38 3.17 -20.23
C ARG A 23 -12.14 2.29 -20.44
N ILE A 24 -11.80 1.44 -19.47
CA ILE A 24 -10.73 0.45 -19.63
C ILE A 24 -11.17 -0.63 -20.64
N ASN A 25 -12.39 -1.14 -20.51
CA ASN A 25 -12.94 -2.16 -21.41
C ASN A 25 -13.03 -1.72 -22.88
N LEU A 26 -13.33 -0.44 -23.12
CA LEU A 26 -13.44 0.11 -24.47
C LEU A 26 -12.10 0.47 -25.10
N ASN A 27 -11.00 0.41 -24.34
CA ASN A 27 -9.68 0.60 -24.90
C ASN A 27 -9.24 -0.69 -25.58
N GLU A 28 -9.18 -0.68 -26.91
CA GLU A 28 -8.83 -1.84 -27.73
C GLU A 28 -7.43 -2.41 -27.45
N ASN A 29 -6.55 -1.64 -26.80
CA ASN A 29 -5.17 -2.02 -26.55
C ASN A 29 -4.93 -2.50 -25.12
N ILE A 30 -5.74 -2.11 -24.13
CA ILE A 30 -5.59 -2.60 -22.75
C ILE A 30 -6.10 -4.03 -22.66
N TYR A 31 -5.20 -4.96 -22.32
CA TYR A 31 -5.53 -6.39 -22.26
C TYR A 31 -4.79 -7.09 -21.12
N GLY A 32 -5.47 -7.89 -20.31
CA GLY A 32 -4.84 -8.41 -19.11
C GLY A 32 -5.60 -9.47 -18.36
N THR A 33 -5.06 -9.83 -17.21
CA THR A 33 -5.58 -10.90 -16.35
C THR A 33 -5.96 -10.41 -14.96
N PHE A 34 -6.85 -11.18 -14.31
CA PHE A 34 -7.27 -10.97 -12.93
C PHE A 34 -7.02 -12.24 -12.12
N ALA A 35 -6.23 -12.14 -11.05
CA ALA A 35 -5.98 -13.23 -10.12
C ALA A 35 -6.37 -12.81 -8.70
N GLU A 36 -7.59 -13.16 -8.29
CA GLU A 36 -8.18 -12.70 -7.03
C GLU A 36 -8.32 -13.87 -6.05
N ILE A 37 -7.65 -13.78 -4.89
CA ILE A 37 -7.66 -14.83 -3.87
C ILE A 37 -8.10 -14.27 -2.52
N GLY A 38 -9.07 -14.96 -1.91
CA GLY A 38 -9.45 -14.83 -0.50
C GLY A 38 -10.56 -13.82 -0.18
N ALA A 39 -10.91 -12.93 -1.10
CA ALA A 39 -11.98 -11.93 -0.92
C ALA A 39 -12.92 -11.79 -2.13
N GLY A 40 -13.23 -12.91 -2.76
CA GLY A 40 -14.10 -12.99 -3.94
C GLY A 40 -13.38 -12.55 -5.21
N GLN A 41 -14.13 -12.52 -6.31
CA GLN A 41 -13.69 -11.97 -7.59
C GLN A 41 -14.46 -10.67 -7.88
N GLU A 42 -14.43 -9.73 -6.94
CA GLU A 42 -15.26 -8.53 -7.01
C GLU A 42 -14.66 -7.44 -7.90
N THR A 43 -13.34 -7.39 -8.08
CA THR A 43 -12.74 -6.42 -8.99
C THR A 43 -13.11 -6.76 -10.42
N VAL A 44 -12.85 -7.99 -10.88
CA VAL A 44 -13.19 -8.40 -12.25
C VAL A 44 -14.69 -8.35 -12.53
N ARG A 45 -15.52 -8.61 -11.50
CA ARG A 45 -16.99 -8.51 -11.61
C ARG A 45 -17.46 -7.13 -12.05
N ASN A 46 -16.80 -6.06 -11.60
CA ASN A 46 -17.11 -4.70 -12.05
C ASN A 46 -16.86 -4.54 -13.56
N PHE A 47 -15.77 -5.12 -14.09
CA PHE A 47 -15.46 -5.08 -15.53
C PHE A 47 -16.47 -5.91 -16.34
N PHE A 48 -16.89 -7.08 -15.86
CA PHE A 48 -17.94 -7.85 -16.54
C PHE A 48 -19.28 -7.10 -16.58
N ARG A 49 -19.68 -6.47 -15.48
CA ARG A 49 -20.93 -5.70 -15.39
C ARG A 49 -20.92 -4.41 -16.19
N ALA A 50 -19.76 -3.80 -16.39
CA ALA A 50 -19.62 -2.60 -17.22
C ALA A 50 -19.89 -2.88 -18.70
N GLY A 51 -19.60 -4.10 -19.18
CA GLY A 51 -19.72 -4.49 -20.60
C GLY A 51 -18.45 -4.18 -21.40
N GLY A 52 -18.30 -4.79 -22.58
CA GLY A 52 -17.11 -4.64 -23.44
C GLY A 52 -15.88 -5.45 -23.00
N ALA A 53 -16.02 -6.28 -21.96
CA ALA A 53 -14.88 -6.93 -21.30
C ALA A 53 -14.13 -7.96 -22.17
N SER A 54 -14.70 -8.47 -23.27
CA SER A 54 -14.04 -9.43 -24.16
C SER A 54 -12.79 -8.86 -24.84
N GLY A 55 -12.71 -7.54 -25.02
CA GLY A 55 -11.55 -6.85 -25.58
C GLY A 55 -10.40 -6.64 -24.59
N THR A 56 -10.64 -6.87 -23.29
CA THR A 56 -9.78 -6.47 -22.18
C THR A 56 -9.39 -7.62 -21.26
N ILE A 57 -10.30 -8.55 -20.97
CA ILE A 57 -10.06 -9.65 -20.04
C ILE A 57 -9.59 -10.89 -20.82
N ALA A 58 -8.31 -11.22 -20.67
CA ALA A 58 -7.71 -12.43 -21.22
C ALA A 58 -8.05 -13.66 -20.38
N LYS A 59 -7.96 -13.53 -19.05
CA LYS A 59 -8.20 -14.60 -18.09
C LYS A 59 -8.60 -14.01 -16.74
N THR A 60 -9.55 -14.65 -16.07
CA THR A 60 -9.79 -14.44 -14.64
C THR A 60 -9.63 -15.76 -13.91
N MET A 61 -9.06 -15.74 -12.71
CA MET A 61 -8.89 -16.94 -11.90
C MET A 61 -8.96 -16.66 -10.41
N SER A 62 -9.29 -17.71 -9.65
CA SER A 62 -9.22 -17.73 -8.20
C SER A 62 -8.76 -19.10 -7.71
N ALA A 63 -7.76 -19.12 -6.82
CA ALA A 63 -7.20 -20.34 -6.23
C ALA A 63 -7.27 -20.24 -4.70
N TYR A 64 -8.45 -20.56 -4.16
CA TYR A 64 -8.72 -20.53 -2.72
C TYR A 64 -8.07 -21.67 -1.96
N ASP A 65 -7.96 -22.83 -2.59
CA ASP A 65 -7.29 -23.97 -2.01
C ASP A 65 -5.78 -23.74 -1.97
N LYS A 66 -5.16 -24.09 -0.83
CA LYS A 66 -3.73 -23.83 -0.60
C LYS A 66 -2.85 -24.62 -1.56
N ASP A 67 -3.15 -25.89 -1.76
CA ASP A 67 -2.34 -26.77 -2.60
C ASP A 67 -2.45 -26.38 -4.07
N PHE A 68 -3.65 -25.99 -4.53
CA PHE A 68 -3.83 -25.43 -5.87
C PHE A 68 -3.07 -24.12 -6.04
N SER A 69 -3.16 -23.21 -5.06
CA SER A 69 -2.48 -21.93 -5.11
C SER A 69 -0.96 -22.10 -5.08
N ASP A 70 -0.45 -23.06 -4.29
CA ASP A 70 0.97 -23.41 -4.23
C ASP A 70 1.43 -24.15 -5.49
N ALA A 71 0.60 -24.95 -6.15
CA ALA A 71 0.96 -25.57 -7.43
C ALA A 71 1.13 -24.53 -8.55
N ILE A 72 0.36 -23.44 -8.51
CA ILE A 72 0.39 -22.39 -9.54
C ILE A 72 1.49 -21.36 -9.24
N TYR A 73 1.52 -20.85 -8.02
CA TYR A 73 2.39 -19.74 -7.64
C TYR A 73 3.64 -20.19 -6.90
N GLY A 74 3.66 -21.42 -6.40
CA GLY A 74 4.72 -22.03 -5.58
C GLY A 74 4.56 -21.73 -4.08
N ILE A 75 5.30 -22.49 -3.26
CA ILE A 75 5.18 -22.48 -1.79
C ILE A 75 5.87 -21.25 -1.20
N GLU A 76 5.28 -20.65 -0.16
CA GLU A 76 5.88 -19.54 0.60
C GLU A 76 6.82 -20.07 1.70
N PRO A 77 8.06 -19.56 1.84
CA PRO A 77 9.05 -20.09 2.79
C PRO A 77 8.61 -20.03 4.27
N ASP A 78 7.79 -19.05 4.63
CA ASP A 78 7.30 -18.83 6.00
C ASP A 78 5.91 -19.44 6.25
N GLY A 79 5.35 -20.14 5.24
CA GLY A 79 4.02 -20.77 5.29
C GLY A 79 2.84 -19.78 5.32
N ARG A 80 3.08 -18.47 5.17
CA ARG A 80 2.02 -17.45 5.15
C ARG A 80 1.50 -17.26 3.73
N TYR A 81 0.19 -17.07 3.57
CA TYR A 81 -0.45 -16.96 2.26
C TYR A 81 -0.80 -15.51 1.87
N VAL A 82 -1.01 -14.64 2.86
CA VAL A 82 -1.28 -13.21 2.64
C VAL A 82 0.03 -12.44 2.77
N THR A 83 0.85 -12.48 1.72
CA THR A 83 2.19 -11.86 1.68
C THR A 83 2.40 -11.06 0.40
N GLU A 84 3.25 -10.03 0.49
CA GLU A 84 3.70 -9.25 -0.68
C GLU A 84 4.42 -10.13 -1.70
N SER A 85 5.23 -11.08 -1.21
CA SER A 85 5.95 -12.06 -2.04
C SER A 85 4.98 -12.86 -2.91
N ARG A 86 3.91 -13.41 -2.30
CA ARG A 86 2.89 -14.16 -3.04
C ARG A 86 2.19 -13.29 -4.07
N LEU A 87 1.82 -12.06 -3.71
CA LEU A 87 1.23 -11.11 -4.67
C LEU A 87 2.15 -10.89 -5.88
N LYS A 88 3.44 -10.61 -5.66
CA LYS A 88 4.42 -10.41 -6.74
C LYS A 88 4.58 -11.63 -7.64
N ARG A 89 4.55 -12.84 -7.05
CA ARG A 89 4.57 -14.11 -7.79
C ARG A 89 3.32 -14.27 -8.65
N MET A 90 2.15 -13.91 -8.12
CA MET A 90 0.90 -13.91 -8.88
C MET A 90 0.98 -12.99 -10.09
N LEU A 91 1.32 -11.71 -9.87
CA LEU A 91 1.47 -10.71 -10.94
C LEU A 91 2.45 -11.17 -12.02
N SER A 92 3.61 -11.69 -11.62
CA SER A 92 4.66 -12.10 -12.55
C SER A 92 4.30 -13.37 -13.33
N HIS A 93 3.70 -14.36 -12.66
CA HIS A 93 3.23 -15.60 -13.29
C HIS A 93 2.18 -15.29 -14.36
N GLU A 94 1.23 -14.43 -14.03
CA GLU A 94 0.14 -14.06 -14.92
C GLU A 94 0.60 -13.23 -16.13
N ILE A 95 1.55 -12.31 -15.94
CA ILE A 95 2.21 -11.60 -17.06
C ILE A 95 2.99 -12.57 -17.95
N LYS A 96 3.74 -13.51 -17.36
CA LYS A 96 4.47 -14.50 -18.16
C LYS A 96 3.51 -15.31 -19.04
N LEU A 97 2.38 -15.75 -18.48
CA LEU A 97 1.37 -16.49 -19.24
C LEU A 97 0.71 -15.67 -20.36
N ILE A 98 0.47 -14.37 -20.16
CA ILE A 98 -0.13 -13.55 -21.22
C ILE A 98 0.85 -13.33 -22.38
N GLU A 99 2.12 -13.06 -22.08
CA GLU A 99 3.18 -12.91 -23.10
C GLU A 99 3.42 -14.21 -23.88
N GLU A 100 3.37 -15.37 -23.21
CA GLU A 100 3.50 -16.68 -23.87
C GLU A 100 2.35 -16.99 -24.84
N ARG A 101 1.13 -16.52 -24.54
CA ARG A 101 -0.08 -16.88 -25.29
C ARG A 101 -0.49 -15.84 -26.32
N ILE A 102 -0.16 -14.57 -26.10
CA ILE A 102 -0.56 -13.44 -26.93
C ILE A 102 0.68 -12.87 -27.60
N VAL A 103 1.08 -13.51 -28.71
CA VAL A 103 2.33 -13.17 -29.42
C VAL A 103 2.28 -11.74 -29.96
N ARG A 104 3.33 -10.96 -29.66
CA ARG A 104 3.48 -9.55 -30.06
C ARG A 104 3.40 -9.31 -31.56
N ASP A 105 3.85 -10.26 -32.40
CA ASP A 105 3.74 -10.17 -33.87
C ASP A 105 2.29 -10.01 -34.35
N LYS A 106 1.34 -10.67 -33.68
CA LYS A 106 -0.09 -10.55 -33.98
C LYS A 106 -0.76 -9.41 -33.23
N HIS A 107 -0.16 -8.97 -32.14
CA HIS A 107 -0.74 -8.02 -31.18
C HIS A 107 0.27 -6.92 -30.78
N PRO A 108 0.80 -6.16 -31.75
CA PRO A 108 1.93 -5.25 -31.50
C PRO A 108 1.57 -4.07 -30.61
N ASN A 109 0.29 -3.69 -30.59
CA ASN A 109 -0.21 -2.51 -29.88
C ASN A 109 -0.81 -2.84 -28.51
N LYS A 110 -0.89 -4.13 -28.12
CA LYS A 110 -1.51 -4.51 -26.84
C LYS A 110 -0.64 -4.05 -25.68
N MET A 111 -1.25 -3.38 -24.71
CA MET A 111 -0.65 -3.03 -23.44
C MET A 111 -1.11 -4.06 -22.42
N PHE A 112 -0.18 -4.86 -21.91
CA PHE A 112 -0.53 -5.93 -20.99
C PHE A 112 -0.63 -5.45 -19.55
N PHE A 113 -1.58 -6.03 -18.81
CA PHE A 113 -1.61 -5.93 -17.36
C PHE A 113 -1.94 -7.26 -16.68
N SER A 114 -1.50 -7.38 -15.44
CA SER A 114 -2.00 -8.36 -14.49
C SER A 114 -2.44 -7.61 -13.24
N TYR A 115 -3.68 -7.84 -12.83
CA TYR A 115 -4.18 -7.44 -11.53
C TYR A 115 -4.24 -8.66 -10.62
N ALA A 116 -3.80 -8.50 -9.38
CA ALA A 116 -3.87 -9.56 -8.39
C ALA A 116 -4.21 -9.03 -6.99
N ASN A 117 -4.84 -9.90 -6.20
CA ASN A 117 -4.95 -9.70 -4.76
C ASN A 117 -4.81 -11.03 -4.00
N THR A 118 -4.19 -10.96 -2.83
CA THR A 118 -4.19 -12.02 -1.81
C THR A 118 -4.63 -11.40 -0.49
N VAL A 119 -5.84 -11.74 -0.06
CA VAL A 119 -6.54 -11.04 1.02
C VAL A 119 -7.19 -12.04 1.95
N ALA A 120 -7.17 -11.77 3.25
CA ALA A 120 -8.02 -12.44 4.22
C ALA A 120 -9.16 -11.50 4.62
N THR A 121 -10.41 -11.92 4.44
CA THR A 121 -11.56 -11.23 5.02
C THR A 121 -11.63 -11.47 6.53
N ILE A 122 -12.48 -10.71 7.23
CA ILE A 122 -12.75 -10.91 8.66
C ILE A 122 -13.06 -12.38 8.97
N ASP A 123 -12.51 -12.87 10.07
CA ASP A 123 -12.73 -14.22 10.54
C ASP A 123 -14.14 -14.39 11.14
N PHE A 124 -14.65 -15.62 11.18
CA PHE A 124 -15.99 -15.89 11.73
C PHE A 124 -16.12 -15.49 13.20
N ALA A 125 -15.03 -15.56 13.96
CA ALA A 125 -14.99 -15.14 15.36
C ALA A 125 -14.86 -13.62 15.53
N LYS A 126 -14.69 -12.87 14.43
CA LYS A 126 -14.50 -11.40 14.38
C LYS A 126 -13.39 -10.90 15.31
N GLN A 127 -12.38 -11.71 15.55
CA GLN A 127 -11.23 -11.37 16.39
C GLN A 127 -10.18 -10.59 15.59
N TYR A 128 -10.10 -10.82 14.28
CA TYR A 128 -9.11 -10.21 13.41
C TYR A 128 -9.79 -9.55 12.21
N LEU A 129 -9.63 -8.24 12.10
CA LEU A 129 -10.05 -7.51 10.92
C LEU A 129 -9.29 -8.01 9.69
N GLY A 130 -9.98 -8.05 8.56
CA GLY A 130 -9.39 -8.51 7.32
C GLY A 130 -8.29 -7.57 6.85
N HIS A 131 -7.34 -8.10 6.09
CA HIS A 131 -6.24 -7.34 5.49
C HIS A 131 -5.70 -8.08 4.27
N GLY A 132 -4.88 -7.40 3.47
CA GLY A 132 -4.15 -8.09 2.43
C GLY A 132 -3.44 -7.20 1.44
N TRP A 133 -2.85 -7.86 0.45
CA TRP A 133 -2.04 -7.25 -0.58
C TRP A 133 -2.82 -7.19 -1.89
N VAL A 134 -2.80 -6.02 -2.53
CA VAL A 134 -3.41 -5.77 -3.84
C VAL A 134 -2.35 -5.15 -4.73
N GLY A 135 -2.32 -5.51 -6.00
CA GLY A 135 -1.37 -4.92 -6.92
C GLY A 135 -1.76 -5.04 -8.37
N ILE A 136 -1.08 -4.22 -9.17
CA ILE A 136 -1.15 -4.26 -10.62
C ILE A 136 0.27 -4.18 -11.18
N ARG A 137 0.54 -5.03 -12.17
CA ARG A 137 1.71 -4.96 -13.05
C ARG A 137 1.21 -4.62 -14.45
N PHE A 138 1.69 -3.54 -15.05
CA PHE A 138 1.11 -3.01 -16.29
C PHE A 138 2.14 -2.30 -17.19
N GLN A 139 1.75 -2.12 -18.45
CA GLN A 139 2.43 -1.29 -19.44
C GLN A 139 1.49 -0.18 -19.89
N THR A 140 2.01 1.00 -20.25
CA THR A 140 1.25 2.00 -21.03
C THR A 140 1.83 2.21 -22.43
N ASP A 141 2.93 1.53 -22.75
CA ASP A 141 3.49 1.39 -24.08
C ASP A 141 3.82 -0.11 -24.28
N PRO A 142 3.38 -0.74 -25.37
CA PRO A 142 3.65 -2.16 -25.66
C PRO A 142 5.13 -2.56 -25.68
N LYS A 143 6.04 -1.59 -25.90
CA LYS A 143 7.49 -1.82 -26.01
C LYS A 143 8.25 -1.52 -24.71
N GLU A 144 7.58 -0.97 -23.71
CA GLU A 144 8.18 -0.61 -22.43
C GLU A 144 8.17 -1.79 -21.47
N ASP A 145 9.10 -1.80 -20.52
CA ASP A 145 9.04 -2.72 -19.38
C ASP A 145 7.82 -2.44 -18.48
N TYR A 146 7.52 -3.39 -17.62
CA TYR A 146 6.38 -3.30 -16.73
C TYR A 146 6.63 -2.37 -15.55
N SER A 147 5.63 -1.54 -15.25
CA SER A 147 5.53 -0.82 -13.99
C SER A 147 4.59 -1.54 -13.02
N GLU A 148 4.84 -1.38 -11.73
CA GLU A 148 4.04 -1.99 -10.67
C GLU A 148 3.57 -0.96 -9.65
N ILE A 149 2.32 -1.13 -9.22
CA ILE A 149 1.77 -0.48 -8.03
C ILE A 149 1.31 -1.59 -7.10
N ILE A 150 1.90 -1.64 -5.91
CA ILE A 150 1.58 -2.63 -4.88
C ILE A 150 1.18 -1.90 -3.62
N LEU A 151 0.05 -2.31 -3.04
CA LEU A 151 -0.46 -1.73 -1.81
C LEU A 151 -0.86 -2.83 -0.83
N HIS A 152 -0.79 -2.50 0.45
CA HIS A 152 -1.40 -3.27 1.51
C HIS A 152 -2.60 -2.49 2.06
N ILE A 153 -3.67 -3.23 2.36
CA ILE A 153 -4.87 -2.69 2.97
C ILE A 153 -5.23 -3.40 4.25
N ARG A 154 -5.98 -2.69 5.09
CA ARG A 154 -6.70 -3.23 6.24
C ARG A 154 -8.16 -2.82 6.15
N PHE A 155 -9.06 -3.76 6.32
CA PHE A 155 -10.48 -3.46 6.42
C PHE A 155 -10.79 -2.91 7.80
N LYS A 156 -11.61 -1.86 7.83
CA LYS A 156 -12.25 -1.34 9.05
C LYS A 156 -13.66 -1.91 9.19
N GLU A 157 -14.25 -2.36 8.10
CA GLU A 157 -15.56 -3.02 8.07
C GLU A 157 -15.54 -4.37 8.77
N THR A 158 -16.65 -4.75 9.41
CA THR A 158 -16.79 -5.99 10.20
C THR A 158 -17.70 -7.03 9.54
N GLU A 159 -18.01 -6.85 8.26
CA GLU A 159 -18.79 -7.76 7.44
C GLU A 159 -18.04 -8.15 6.18
N ALA A 160 -17.88 -9.46 5.94
CA ALA A 160 -17.12 -9.96 4.81
C ALA A 160 -17.69 -9.50 3.46
N VAL A 161 -19.01 -9.43 3.30
CA VAL A 161 -19.65 -9.00 2.04
C VAL A 161 -19.28 -7.55 1.71
N LEU A 162 -19.29 -6.66 2.71
CA LEU A 162 -18.90 -5.26 2.51
C LEU A 162 -17.40 -5.15 2.16
N GLN A 163 -16.55 -5.90 2.87
CA GLN A 163 -15.11 -5.96 2.57
C GLN A 163 -14.84 -6.36 1.12
N GLN A 164 -15.55 -7.39 0.61
CA GLN A 164 -15.44 -7.84 -0.78
C GLN A 164 -15.85 -6.73 -1.76
N GLN A 165 -16.98 -6.05 -1.50
CA GLN A 165 -17.45 -4.95 -2.34
C GLN A 165 -16.45 -3.78 -2.37
N THR A 166 -15.98 -3.35 -1.20
CA THR A 166 -14.99 -2.27 -1.07
C THR A 166 -13.69 -2.64 -1.77
N LEU A 167 -13.22 -3.88 -1.64
CA LEU A 167 -12.05 -4.37 -2.37
C LEU A 167 -12.25 -4.34 -3.88
N GLY A 168 -13.45 -4.72 -4.35
CA GLY A 168 -13.81 -4.65 -5.76
C GLY A 168 -13.68 -3.23 -6.32
N ILE A 169 -14.22 -2.24 -5.60
CA ILE A 169 -14.13 -0.82 -5.92
C ILE A 169 -12.66 -0.35 -5.93
N LEU A 170 -11.89 -0.69 -4.90
CA LEU A 170 -10.47 -0.34 -4.79
C LEU A 170 -9.66 -0.89 -5.97
N GLY A 171 -9.90 -2.15 -6.36
CA GLY A 171 -9.23 -2.76 -7.50
C GLY A 171 -9.52 -2.04 -8.82
N VAL A 172 -10.76 -1.62 -9.06
CA VAL A 172 -11.10 -0.80 -10.23
C VAL A 172 -10.38 0.54 -10.20
N ASN A 173 -10.36 1.21 -9.04
CA ASN A 173 -9.66 2.48 -8.86
C ASN A 173 -8.15 2.33 -9.09
N LEU A 174 -7.55 1.23 -8.63
CA LEU A 174 -6.13 0.93 -8.84
C LEU A 174 -5.80 0.74 -10.33
N ILE A 175 -6.58 -0.09 -11.03
CA ILE A 175 -6.37 -0.34 -12.47
C ILE A 175 -6.58 0.97 -13.27
N TYR A 176 -7.63 1.73 -12.94
CA TYR A 176 -7.88 3.02 -13.57
C TYR A 176 -6.74 4.02 -13.30
N GLY A 177 -6.26 4.08 -12.04
CA GLY A 177 -5.16 4.93 -11.64
C GLY A 177 -3.87 4.61 -12.39
N ALA A 178 -3.56 3.31 -12.54
CA ALA A 178 -2.40 2.85 -13.29
C ALA A 178 -2.42 3.30 -14.76
N PHE A 179 -3.54 3.18 -15.46
CA PHE A 179 -3.59 3.53 -16.89
C PHE A 179 -3.82 5.01 -17.16
N TYR A 180 -4.58 5.71 -16.32
CA TYR A 180 -5.06 7.06 -16.64
C TYR A 180 -4.56 8.16 -15.69
N LYS A 181 -3.85 7.80 -14.61
CA LYS A 181 -3.39 8.75 -13.56
C LYS A 181 -1.96 8.50 -13.08
N HIS A 182 -1.19 7.63 -13.74
CA HIS A 182 0.18 7.29 -13.32
C HIS A 182 1.15 8.47 -13.38
N ASP A 183 0.89 9.45 -14.23
CA ASP A 183 1.67 10.69 -14.39
C ASP A 183 1.56 11.62 -13.17
N GLN A 184 0.55 11.43 -12.33
CA GLN A 184 0.33 12.23 -11.12
C GLN A 184 0.16 11.32 -9.88
N PRO A 185 1.22 10.64 -9.41
CA PRO A 185 1.15 9.66 -8.31
C PRO A 185 0.51 10.20 -7.03
N LYS A 186 0.78 11.47 -6.67
CA LYS A 186 0.15 12.14 -5.53
C LYS A 186 -1.38 12.21 -5.65
N LYS A 187 -1.90 12.47 -6.86
CA LYS A 187 -3.34 12.47 -7.12
C LYS A 187 -3.89 11.04 -7.26
N LEU A 188 -3.12 10.13 -7.85
CA LEU A 188 -3.45 8.70 -7.92
C LEU A 188 -3.86 8.15 -6.55
N LEU A 189 -3.10 8.49 -5.50
CA LEU A 189 -3.45 8.08 -4.12
C LEU A 189 -4.88 8.47 -3.74
N ARG A 190 -5.31 9.70 -4.06
CA ARG A 190 -6.67 10.16 -3.74
C ARG A 190 -7.71 9.39 -4.55
N TYR A 191 -7.43 9.11 -5.83
CA TYR A 191 -8.32 8.34 -6.68
C TYR A 191 -8.53 6.89 -6.22
N LEU A 192 -7.62 6.33 -5.41
CA LEU A 192 -7.82 4.99 -4.81
C LEU A 192 -9.08 4.94 -3.92
N TYR A 193 -9.43 6.07 -3.30
CA TYR A 193 -10.60 6.22 -2.43
C TYR A 193 -11.86 6.73 -3.14
N ASP A 194 -11.85 6.90 -4.47
CA ASP A 194 -13.06 7.31 -5.19
C ASP A 194 -14.18 6.30 -4.94
N HIS A 195 -15.32 6.79 -4.44
CA HIS A 195 -16.48 5.97 -4.04
C HIS A 195 -16.18 4.98 -2.90
N ILE A 196 -15.18 5.26 -2.07
CA ILE A 196 -14.86 4.53 -0.84
C ILE A 196 -14.77 5.53 0.31
N ASP A 197 -15.61 5.34 1.34
CA ASP A 197 -15.52 6.16 2.54
C ASP A 197 -14.26 5.81 3.37
N LYS A 198 -13.67 6.82 4.03
CA LYS A 198 -12.42 6.67 4.80
C LYS A 198 -12.52 5.69 5.97
N ASP A 199 -13.72 5.40 6.45
CA ASP A 199 -14.02 4.47 7.53
C ASP A 199 -14.16 3.02 7.07
N LYS A 200 -14.01 2.73 5.76
CA LYS A 200 -14.17 1.39 5.18
C LYS A 200 -12.86 0.61 5.15
N ILE A 201 -11.80 1.25 4.67
CA ILE A 201 -10.47 0.67 4.52
C ILE A 201 -9.38 1.65 4.93
N GLU A 202 -8.24 1.10 5.28
CA GLU A 202 -6.97 1.78 5.49
C GLU A 202 -5.97 1.29 4.43
N ILE A 203 -5.30 2.22 3.74
CA ILE A 203 -4.12 1.89 2.92
C ILE A 203 -2.89 2.26 3.76
N ASP A 204 -2.24 1.25 4.34
CA ASP A 204 -1.12 1.42 5.29
C ASP A 204 0.25 1.32 4.61
N THR A 205 0.33 0.82 3.38
CA THR A 205 1.54 0.78 2.56
C THR A 205 1.20 0.88 1.08
N ILE A 206 2.01 1.65 0.35
CA ILE A 206 2.00 1.65 -1.11
C ILE A 206 3.42 1.78 -1.64
N ASN A 207 3.72 1.03 -2.69
CA ASN A 207 5.00 1.05 -3.38
C ASN A 207 4.77 1.12 -4.89
N PHE A 208 5.51 2.03 -5.52
CA PHE A 208 5.58 2.23 -6.96
C PHE A 208 6.94 1.77 -7.45
N SER A 209 6.99 1.08 -8.59
CA SER A 209 8.25 0.66 -9.21
C SER A 209 8.12 0.47 -10.72
N GLY A 210 9.26 0.44 -11.41
CA GLY A 210 9.34 0.32 -12.87
C GLY A 210 9.35 1.68 -13.59
N PRO A 211 9.38 1.66 -14.92
CA PRO A 211 9.74 2.83 -15.75
C PRO A 211 8.79 4.02 -15.58
N LYS A 212 7.50 3.81 -15.29
CA LYS A 212 6.56 4.91 -15.03
C LYS A 212 6.78 5.64 -13.72
N PHE A 213 7.59 5.08 -12.82
CA PHE A 213 7.74 5.57 -11.46
C PHE A 213 9.21 5.79 -11.07
N GLU A 214 10.14 5.89 -12.02
CA GLU A 214 11.56 6.15 -11.74
C GLU A 214 11.79 7.42 -10.91
N ALA A 215 10.98 8.47 -11.14
CA ALA A 215 11.05 9.73 -10.41
C ALA A 215 10.24 9.73 -9.09
N VAL A 216 9.58 8.61 -8.75
CA VAL A 216 8.74 8.52 -7.54
C VAL A 216 9.57 8.04 -6.36
N ASP A 217 9.60 8.86 -5.31
CA ASP A 217 10.12 8.44 -4.01
C ASP A 217 9.01 7.84 -3.15
N ASN A 218 9.09 6.54 -2.86
CA ASN A 218 8.07 5.82 -2.09
C ASN A 218 7.90 6.36 -0.66
N ARG A 219 8.92 7.00 -0.08
CA ARG A 219 8.80 7.66 1.24
C ARG A 219 7.91 8.89 1.17
N LEU A 220 7.99 9.63 0.07
CA LEU A 220 7.10 10.76 -0.17
C LEU A 220 5.65 10.27 -0.34
N MET A 221 5.44 9.14 -1.03
CA MET A 221 4.10 8.55 -1.17
C MET A 221 3.53 8.13 0.19
N SER A 222 4.35 7.56 1.06
CA SER A 222 4.00 7.27 2.45
C SER A 222 3.61 8.52 3.25
N LEU A 223 4.35 9.63 3.12
CA LEU A 223 3.95 10.89 3.72
C LEU A 223 2.57 11.35 3.19
N GLN A 224 2.30 11.18 1.90
CA GLN A 224 1.00 11.54 1.31
C GLN A 224 -0.14 10.67 1.87
N LEU A 225 0.08 9.38 2.16
CA LEU A 225 -0.95 8.54 2.79
C LEU A 225 -1.41 9.14 4.12
N ILE A 226 -0.46 9.57 4.96
CA ILE A 226 -0.80 10.19 6.26
C ILE A 226 -1.41 11.59 6.06
N LYS A 227 -0.86 12.42 5.14
CA LYS A 227 -1.43 13.75 4.83
C LYS A 227 -2.86 13.66 4.31
N ASN A 228 -3.21 12.61 3.58
CA ASN A 228 -4.56 12.37 3.06
C ASN A 228 -5.47 11.61 4.06
N GLU A 229 -4.98 11.33 5.28
CA GLU A 229 -5.70 10.60 6.34
C GLU A 229 -6.10 9.16 5.94
N MET A 230 -5.29 8.52 5.10
CA MET A 230 -5.51 7.14 4.64
C MET A 230 -4.98 6.11 5.63
N THR A 231 -3.95 6.47 6.41
CA THR A 231 -3.39 5.70 7.52
C THR A 231 -2.85 6.68 8.57
N GLU A 232 -2.74 6.22 9.81
CA GLU A 232 -2.21 7.03 10.91
C GLU A 232 -0.69 6.97 11.02
N ALA A 233 -0.07 5.93 10.45
CA ALA A 233 1.35 5.68 10.59
C ALA A 233 1.90 4.82 9.45
N VAL A 234 3.09 5.19 8.97
CA VAL A 234 3.87 4.45 7.97
C VAL A 234 5.28 4.24 8.48
N ILE A 235 5.90 3.12 8.10
CA ILE A 235 7.27 2.79 8.50
C ILE A 235 8.10 2.50 7.26
N PHE A 236 9.34 2.98 7.24
CA PHE A 236 10.32 2.69 6.19
C PHE A 236 11.64 2.21 6.79
N GLY A 237 12.28 1.33 6.02
CA GLY A 237 13.56 0.74 6.39
C GLY A 237 14.74 1.68 6.17
N PRO A 238 15.94 1.23 6.59
CA PRO A 238 17.19 1.91 6.29
C PRO A 238 17.48 2.03 4.78
N ASP A 239 16.93 1.11 3.99
CA ASP A 239 16.96 1.12 2.52
C ASP A 239 16.01 2.16 1.90
N GLY A 240 15.20 2.84 2.73
CA GLY A 240 14.21 3.82 2.29
C GLY A 240 12.94 3.21 1.71
N ASN A 241 12.78 1.89 1.74
CA ASN A 241 11.58 1.22 1.26
C ASN A 241 10.51 1.17 2.35
N ASN A 242 9.24 1.28 1.95
CA ASN A 242 8.13 1.16 2.89
C ASN A 242 8.00 -0.28 3.37
N ILE A 243 7.77 -0.43 4.67
CA ILE A 243 7.65 -1.73 5.33
C ILE A 243 6.32 -1.83 6.03
N LEU A 244 5.65 -2.96 5.83
CA LEU A 244 4.41 -3.27 6.54
C LEU A 244 4.66 -3.32 8.07
N PRO A 245 4.00 -2.49 8.87
CA PRO A 245 4.18 -2.45 10.33
C PRO A 245 3.94 -3.81 10.99
N ALA A 246 2.91 -4.53 10.56
CA ALA A 246 2.60 -5.87 11.06
C ALA A 246 3.73 -6.89 10.84
N ARG A 247 4.59 -6.70 9.84
CA ARG A 247 5.72 -7.60 9.55
C ARG A 247 6.87 -7.37 10.53
N ILE A 248 7.22 -6.12 10.79
CA ILE A 248 8.41 -5.76 11.58
C ILE A 248 8.13 -5.64 13.08
N LEU A 249 6.90 -5.31 13.48
CA LEU A 249 6.56 -5.17 14.89
C LEU A 249 6.21 -6.52 15.53
N TYR A 250 5.77 -7.51 14.75
CA TYR A 250 5.28 -8.78 15.29
C TYR A 250 6.28 -9.48 16.21
N LYS A 251 5.88 -9.65 17.47
CA LYS A 251 6.69 -10.28 18.55
C LYS A 251 8.06 -9.61 18.78
N LYS A 252 8.24 -8.35 18.36
CA LYS A 252 9.44 -7.56 18.65
C LYS A 252 9.21 -6.66 19.87
N ASN A 253 10.24 -6.51 20.69
CA ASN A 253 10.38 -5.42 21.65
C ASN A 253 10.65 -4.13 20.88
N VAL A 254 10.01 -3.03 21.25
CA VAL A 254 10.06 -1.79 20.47
C VAL A 254 10.64 -0.67 21.32
N LEU A 255 11.74 -0.08 20.87
CA LEU A 255 12.23 1.19 21.41
C LEU A 255 11.93 2.29 20.40
N ALA A 256 11.07 3.24 20.78
CA ALA A 256 10.76 4.38 19.91
C ALA A 256 11.44 5.66 20.40
N LEU A 257 11.97 6.42 19.45
CA LEU A 257 12.60 7.71 19.64
C LEU A 257 11.85 8.76 18.84
N ARG A 258 11.11 9.63 19.54
CA ARG A 258 10.39 10.73 18.88
C ARG A 258 11.28 11.96 18.77
N GLY A 259 11.34 12.57 17.60
CA GLY A 259 12.14 13.78 17.40
C GLY A 259 11.82 14.52 16.11
N SER A 260 12.22 15.79 16.05
CA SER A 260 12.17 16.57 14.81
C SER A 260 13.27 16.14 13.83
N PHE A 261 14.43 15.72 14.34
CA PHE A 261 15.59 15.27 13.55
C PHE A 261 16.04 16.26 12.47
N ARG A 262 16.00 17.56 12.78
CA ARG A 262 16.35 18.66 11.86
C ARG A 262 17.59 19.45 12.33
N PRO A 263 18.81 19.05 11.97
CA PRO A 263 19.20 17.73 11.47
C PRO A 263 19.30 16.71 12.62
N VAL A 264 19.64 15.46 12.31
CA VAL A 264 20.08 14.50 13.31
C VAL A 264 21.41 14.98 13.89
N THR A 265 21.50 15.11 15.21
CA THR A 265 22.70 15.59 15.92
C THR A 265 23.37 14.47 16.73
N LYS A 266 24.60 14.74 17.22
CA LYS A 266 25.28 13.83 18.16
C LYS A 266 24.46 13.60 19.44
N VAL A 267 23.75 14.61 19.93
CA VAL A 267 22.86 14.46 21.10
C VAL A 267 21.76 13.43 20.82
N ASN A 268 21.17 13.44 19.62
CA ASN A 268 20.16 12.44 19.26
C ASN A 268 20.75 11.02 19.23
N MET A 269 21.98 10.87 18.72
CA MET A 269 22.65 9.57 18.66
C MET A 269 23.09 9.09 20.05
N ASP A 270 23.61 9.97 20.90
CA ASP A 270 23.96 9.65 22.28
C ASP A 270 22.71 9.21 23.07
N MET A 271 21.59 9.93 22.90
CA MET A 271 20.30 9.53 23.49
C MET A 271 19.88 8.15 22.99
N TYR A 272 19.96 7.92 21.68
CA TYR A 272 19.66 6.61 21.09
C TYR A 272 20.50 5.48 21.70
N GLU A 273 21.82 5.63 21.72
CA GLU A 273 22.73 4.60 22.22
C GLU A 273 22.49 4.32 23.71
N ARG A 274 22.32 5.37 24.52
CA ARG A 274 22.05 5.23 25.95
C ARG A 274 20.69 4.60 26.22
N SER A 275 19.64 5.06 25.54
CA SER A 275 18.31 4.50 25.70
C SER A 275 18.24 3.05 25.22
N LEU A 276 18.94 2.69 24.15
CA LEU A 276 19.06 1.31 23.70
C LEU A 276 19.77 0.44 24.74
N GLN A 277 20.92 0.89 25.26
CA GLN A 277 21.63 0.17 26.32
C GLN A 277 20.74 -0.07 27.55
N MET A 278 20.03 0.97 28.00
CA MET A 278 19.10 0.85 29.14
C MET A 278 17.96 -0.12 28.82
N PHE A 279 17.36 -0.02 27.64
CA PHE A 279 16.24 -0.87 27.24
C PHE A 279 16.65 -2.35 27.09
N LEU A 280 17.83 -2.63 26.56
CA LEU A 280 18.34 -4.01 26.44
C LEU A 280 18.65 -4.65 27.79
N ASN A 281 18.95 -3.85 28.81
CA ASN A 281 19.18 -4.34 30.18
C ASN A 281 17.87 -4.60 30.96
N GLU A 282 16.72 -4.21 30.43
CA GLU A 282 15.43 -4.42 31.08
C GLU A 282 14.98 -5.89 31.06
N ASN A 283 14.22 -6.26 32.09
CA ASN A 283 13.71 -7.62 32.20
C ASN A 283 12.72 -7.95 31.06
N LYS A 284 12.94 -9.12 30.44
CA LYS A 284 12.15 -9.67 29.32
C LYS A 284 12.34 -8.92 27.99
N VAL A 285 13.43 -8.17 27.84
CA VAL A 285 13.88 -7.67 26.54
C VAL A 285 14.88 -8.66 25.93
N ASP A 286 14.59 -9.08 24.70
CA ASP A 286 15.43 -9.99 23.92
C ASP A 286 16.14 -9.13 22.84
N PRO A 287 17.48 -8.99 22.87
CA PRO A 287 18.23 -8.18 21.92
C PRO A 287 17.97 -8.55 20.46
N GLU A 288 17.90 -9.84 20.13
CA GLU A 288 17.66 -10.35 18.77
C GLU A 288 16.22 -10.04 18.29
N LYS A 289 15.33 -9.77 19.24
CA LYS A 289 13.94 -9.38 18.99
C LYS A 289 13.68 -7.93 19.36
N THR A 290 14.70 -7.08 19.34
CA THR A 290 14.52 -5.64 19.56
C THR A 290 14.50 -4.89 18.22
N LEU A 291 13.55 -3.98 18.09
CA LEU A 291 13.42 -3.06 16.96
C LEU A 291 13.45 -1.64 17.50
N VAL A 292 14.31 -0.81 16.90
CA VAL A 292 14.39 0.61 17.20
C VAL A 292 13.68 1.38 16.08
N ILE A 293 12.82 2.33 16.46
CA ILE A 293 12.06 3.15 15.53
C ILE A 293 12.29 4.63 15.84
N PHE A 294 12.74 5.38 14.84
CA PHE A 294 12.82 6.83 14.91
C PHE A 294 11.52 7.41 14.37
N GLU A 295 10.74 8.06 15.23
CA GLU A 295 9.44 8.61 14.88
C GLU A 295 9.52 10.13 14.62
N ILE A 296 9.03 10.53 13.45
CA ILE A 296 8.74 11.93 13.10
C ILE A 296 7.22 12.11 13.07
N THR A 297 6.68 12.98 13.92
CA THR A 297 5.24 13.27 13.89
C THR A 297 4.90 14.32 12.82
N LEU A 298 3.68 14.29 12.27
CA LEU A 298 3.19 15.39 11.41
C LEU A 298 3.23 16.73 12.14
N SER A 299 3.03 16.75 13.45
CA SER A 299 3.16 17.96 14.26
C SER A 299 4.58 18.53 14.25
N ASN A 300 5.62 17.67 14.25
CA ASN A 300 7.00 18.12 14.09
C ASN A 300 7.27 18.67 12.68
N LEU A 301 6.58 18.16 11.66
CA LEU A 301 6.70 18.66 10.28
C LEU A 301 5.91 19.95 10.05
N ARG A 302 4.88 20.23 10.83
CA ARG A 302 4.04 21.45 10.76
C ARG A 302 4.50 22.59 11.67
N ALA A 303 5.60 22.43 12.40
CA ALA A 303 6.01 23.39 13.42
C ALA A 303 6.24 24.83 12.88
N GLU A 304 6.59 24.97 11.60
CA GLU A 304 6.83 26.25 10.92
C GLU A 304 5.73 26.61 9.90
N GLY A 305 4.58 25.92 9.92
CA GLY A 305 3.45 26.15 9.02
C GLY A 305 3.10 24.93 8.18
N GLU A 306 3.07 25.09 6.86
CA GLU A 306 2.77 24.01 5.93
C GLU A 306 3.89 22.96 5.91
N ILE A 307 3.52 21.70 5.68
CA ILE A 307 4.49 20.60 5.60
C ILE A 307 5.35 20.80 4.35
N ASP A 308 6.63 21.11 4.57
CA ASP A 308 7.65 21.08 3.54
C ASP A 308 8.06 19.62 3.26
N GLU A 309 7.73 19.17 2.05
CA GLU A 309 8.05 17.82 1.60
C GLU A 309 9.55 17.60 1.40
N GLN A 310 10.28 18.64 0.99
CA GLN A 310 11.73 18.54 0.78
C GLN A 310 12.45 18.38 2.12
N ASP A 311 12.08 19.21 3.10
CA ASP A 311 12.62 19.13 4.45
C ASP A 311 12.32 17.76 5.10
N PHE A 312 11.11 17.22 4.91
CA PHE A 312 10.81 15.83 5.30
C PHE A 312 11.74 14.82 4.60
N MET A 313 11.90 14.93 3.29
CA MET A 313 12.72 14.00 2.52
C MET A 313 14.18 14.01 2.97
N ASP A 314 14.73 15.17 3.31
CA ASP A 314 16.10 15.31 3.78
C ASP A 314 16.29 14.68 5.17
N ARG A 315 15.32 14.86 6.08
CA ARG A 315 15.31 14.19 7.41
C ARG A 315 15.23 12.67 7.25
N ALA A 316 14.32 12.18 6.42
CA ALA A 316 14.14 10.75 6.17
C ALA A 316 15.40 10.12 5.55
N ARG A 317 16.00 10.76 4.54
CA ARG A 317 17.25 10.30 3.91
C ARG A 317 18.40 10.24 4.91
N LEU A 318 18.54 11.24 5.77
CA LEU A 318 19.60 11.26 6.78
C LEU A 318 19.46 10.09 7.75
N LEU A 319 18.28 9.87 8.31
CA LEU A 319 18.01 8.75 9.22
C LEU A 319 18.21 7.38 8.54
N CYS A 320 17.72 7.20 7.31
CA CYS A 320 17.95 5.97 6.54
C CYS A 320 19.45 5.73 6.30
N SER A 321 20.21 6.78 5.95
CA SER A 321 21.66 6.70 5.72
C SER A 321 22.44 6.35 6.99
N LEU A 322 21.88 6.67 8.17
CA LEU A 322 22.40 6.26 9.48
C LEU A 322 21.99 4.83 9.88
N GLY A 323 21.37 4.08 8.97
CA GLY A 323 20.96 2.70 9.23
C GLY A 323 19.66 2.57 10.02
N GLN A 324 18.89 3.64 10.19
CA GLN A 324 17.74 3.66 11.10
C GLN A 324 16.43 3.28 10.41
N THR A 325 15.57 2.59 11.15
CA THR A 325 14.16 2.41 10.77
C THR A 325 13.37 3.62 11.22
N VAL A 326 12.56 4.18 10.33
CA VAL A 326 11.89 5.46 10.57
C VAL A 326 10.39 5.28 10.40
N MET A 327 9.65 5.93 11.29
CA MET A 327 8.21 5.98 11.29
C MET A 327 7.76 7.43 11.13
N ILE A 328 6.74 7.64 10.30
CA ILE A 328 5.97 8.89 10.32
C ILE A 328 4.62 8.57 10.91
N SER A 329 4.13 9.47 11.76
CA SER A 329 2.82 9.30 12.38
C SER A 329 2.05 10.60 12.48
N ASN A 330 0.74 10.49 12.63
CA ASN A 330 -0.12 11.60 13.08
C ASN A 330 -0.39 11.56 14.59
N PHE A 331 0.46 10.87 15.38
CA PHE A 331 0.27 10.70 16.81
C PHE A 331 0.82 11.88 17.60
N LYS A 332 -0.07 12.81 17.99
CA LYS A 332 0.31 13.94 18.85
C LYS A 332 0.80 13.46 20.22
N GLU A 333 0.07 12.55 20.84
CA GLU A 333 0.37 12.06 22.18
C GLU A 333 1.13 10.73 22.15
N TYR A 334 2.06 10.54 23.09
CA TYR A 334 2.85 9.31 23.20
C TYR A 334 2.00 8.07 23.46
N TYR A 335 0.87 8.20 24.18
CA TYR A 335 0.01 7.04 24.44
C TYR A 335 -0.61 6.47 23.15
N ARG A 336 -0.89 7.30 22.15
CA ARG A 336 -1.42 6.85 20.84
C ARG A 336 -0.38 6.02 20.07
N LEU A 337 0.89 6.40 20.18
CA LEU A 337 1.99 5.62 19.61
C LEU A 337 2.09 4.23 20.28
N VAL A 338 1.99 4.18 21.60
CA VAL A 338 2.01 2.92 22.37
C VAL A 338 0.80 2.06 22.03
N GLU A 339 -0.39 2.65 21.92
CA GLU A 339 -1.61 1.96 21.49
C GLU A 339 -1.45 1.37 20.08
N TYR A 340 -0.90 2.15 19.14
CA TYR A 340 -0.59 1.68 17.80
C TYR A 340 0.34 0.45 17.81
N PHE A 341 1.46 0.50 18.55
CA PHE A 341 2.36 -0.65 18.65
C PHE A 341 1.71 -1.86 19.34
N SER A 342 0.83 -1.63 20.31
CA SER A 342 0.11 -2.69 21.04
C SER A 342 -0.81 -3.52 20.13
N ASN A 343 -1.24 -2.95 19.00
CA ASN A 343 -2.00 -3.69 17.99
C ASN A 343 -1.16 -4.75 17.25
N TYR A 344 0.17 -4.69 17.31
CA TYR A 344 1.07 -5.59 16.59
C TYR A 344 1.96 -6.46 17.49
N THR A 345 2.25 -5.99 18.72
CA THR A 345 3.11 -6.72 19.66
C THR A 345 2.67 -6.53 21.11
N ARG A 346 2.83 -7.59 21.90
CA ARG A 346 2.65 -7.57 23.36
C ARG A 346 3.97 -7.56 24.12
N ALA A 347 5.10 -7.45 23.39
CA ALA A 347 6.43 -7.43 23.97
C ALA A 347 6.73 -6.06 24.63
N ARG A 348 7.93 -5.89 25.18
CA ARG A 348 8.29 -4.65 25.87
C ARG A 348 8.33 -3.47 24.91
N MET A 349 7.88 -2.32 25.39
CA MET A 349 7.96 -1.05 24.66
C MET A 349 8.69 -0.03 25.53
N GLY A 350 9.62 0.70 24.93
CA GLY A 350 10.34 1.80 25.53
C GLY A 350 10.14 3.06 24.71
N LEU A 351 10.02 4.21 25.39
CA LEU A 351 9.98 5.52 24.75
C LEU A 351 11.18 6.32 25.22
N THR A 352 11.96 6.81 24.27
CA THR A 352 13.02 7.77 24.55
C THR A 352 12.43 9.17 24.51
N MET A 353 12.57 9.89 25.62
CA MET A 353 12.11 11.27 25.75
C MET A 353 13.31 12.20 25.93
N GLY A 354 13.42 13.19 25.05
CA GLY A 354 14.27 14.36 25.29
C GLY A 354 13.51 15.37 26.12
N VAL A 355 14.17 15.93 27.13
CA VAL A 355 13.65 17.06 27.91
C VAL A 355 13.98 18.36 27.20
#